data_AF-A0A7J6VZT4-F1
#
_entry.id   AF-A0A7J6VZT4-F1
#
_cell.length_a   1.000
_cell.length_b   1.000
_cell.length_c   1.000
_cell.angle_alpha   90.00
_cell.angle_beta   90.00
_cell.angle_gamma   90.00
#
_symmetry.space_group_name_H-M   'P 1'
#
loop_
_entity.id
_entity.type
_entity.pdbx_description
1 polymer ?
#
loop_
_entity_poly.entity_id
_entity_poly.type
_entity_poly.pdbx_seq_one_letter_code
_entity_poly.pdbx_strand_id
1 'polypeptide(L)'
;PRYVVNQVTTGDYDCPRKVLKFLTDLHAAFRMLNLRNDFLRKKFDGMKYDLRRVEEVYYDVKIRGLMSIGDSTKDQKTEAKV
;
A
#
# COMPACT_ATOMS: atom_id res chain seq x y z
N PRO A 1 2.88 -2.78 8.46
CA PRO A 1 4.09 -3.44 7.87
C PRO A 1 4.30 -4.91 8.24
N ARG A 2 4.30 -5.29 9.54
CA ARG A 2 4.61 -6.68 9.97
C ARG A 2 3.67 -7.73 9.35
N TYR A 3 2.37 -7.44 9.29
CA TYR A 3 1.38 -8.32 8.67
C TYR A 3 1.70 -8.64 7.20
N VAL A 4 2.04 -7.62 6.41
CA VAL A 4 2.36 -7.79 4.97
C VAL A 4 3.59 -8.66 4.78
N VAL A 5 4.65 -8.44 5.56
CA VAL A 5 5.88 -9.24 5.49
C VAL A 5 5.61 -10.71 5.84
N ASN A 6 4.83 -10.95 6.89
CA ASN A 6 4.49 -12.31 7.30
C ASN A 6 3.67 -13.03 6.22
N GLN A 7 2.68 -12.36 5.63
CA GLN A 7 1.85 -12.93 4.57
C GLN A 7 2.64 -13.25 3.28
N VAL A 8 3.56 -12.37 2.89
CA VAL A 8 4.47 -12.60 1.76
C VAL A 8 5.38 -13.79 2.04
N THR A 9 5.86 -13.93 3.28
CA THR A 9 6.69 -15.09 3.69
C THR A 9 5.90 -16.39 3.65
N THR A 10 4.61 -16.37 3.96
CA THR A 10 3.72 -17.54 3.89
C THR A 10 3.24 -17.86 2.47
N GLY A 11 3.61 -17.06 1.47
CA GLY A 11 3.26 -17.30 0.05
C GLY A 11 1.95 -16.66 -0.43
N ASP A 12 1.31 -15.81 0.38
CA ASP A 12 0.17 -14.99 -0.06
C ASP A 12 0.68 -13.64 -0.59
N TYR A 13 0.76 -13.53 -1.91
CA TYR A 13 1.25 -12.37 -2.64
C TYR A 13 0.14 -11.39 -3.07
N ASP A 14 -1.13 -11.70 -2.81
CA ASP A 14 -2.26 -10.80 -3.07
C ASP A 14 -2.51 -9.84 -1.88
N CYS A 15 -2.13 -10.28 -0.67
CA CYS A 15 -2.22 -9.47 0.55
C CYS A 15 -1.54 -8.09 0.46
N PRO A 16 -0.28 -7.96 -0.04
CA PRO A 16 0.38 -6.65 -0.19
C PRO A 16 -0.42 -5.64 -1.02
N ARG A 17 -1.03 -6.08 -2.14
CA ARG A 17 -1.84 -5.22 -3.01
C ARG A 17 -3.05 -4.66 -2.26
N LYS A 18 -3.79 -5.54 -1.58
CA LYS A 18 -5.00 -5.16 -0.82
C LYS A 18 -4.67 -4.19 0.31
N VAL A 19 -3.59 -4.47 1.05
CA VAL A 19 -3.16 -3.62 2.17
C VAL A 19 -2.62 -2.27 1.68
N LEU A 20 -1.86 -2.24 0.58
CA LEU A 20 -1.35 -1.00 -0.01
C LEU A 20 -2.50 -0.07 -0.44
N LYS A 21 -3.52 -0.61 -1.11
CA LYS A 21 -4.73 0.14 -1.48
C LYS A 21 -5.43 0.72 -0.24
N PHE A 22 -5.69 -0.13 0.75
CA PHE A 22 -6.34 0.30 2.00
C PHE A 22 -5.56 1.41 2.73
N LEU A 23 -4.24 1.27 2.88
CA LEU A 23 -3.40 2.28 3.53
C LEU A 23 -3.37 3.60 2.76
N THR A 24 -3.41 3.54 1.43
CA THR A 24 -3.46 4.73 0.57
C THR A 24 -4.77 5.48 0.73
N ASP A 25 -5.89 4.75 0.70
CA ASP A 25 -7.24 5.33 0.91
C ASP A 25 -7.38 5.92 2.32
N LEU A 26 -6.86 5.22 3.34
CA LEU A 26 -6.82 5.71 4.72
C LEU A 26 -5.97 6.99 4.82
N HIS A 27 -4.77 6.99 4.25
CA HIS A 27 -3.90 8.16 4.27
C HIS A 27 -4.50 9.36 3.52
N ALA A 28 -5.25 9.12 2.44
CA ALA A 28 -5.99 10.17 1.75
C ALA A 28 -7.15 10.73 2.60
N ALA A 29 -7.93 9.87 3.25
CA ALA A 29 -9.03 10.28 4.14
C ALA A 29 -8.55 11.13 5.32
N PHE A 30 -7.43 10.76 5.94
CA PHE A 30 -6.82 11.54 7.03
C PHE A 30 -6.25 12.88 6.58
N ARG A 31 -5.78 12.98 5.32
CA ARG A 31 -5.40 14.28 4.73
C ARG A 31 -6.62 15.17 4.48
N MET A 32 -7.76 14.60 4.06
CA MET A 32 -9.01 15.36 3.88
C MET A 32 -9.57 15.92 5.20
N LEU A 33 -9.37 15.22 6.32
CA LEU A 33 -9.84 15.66 7.64
C LEU A 33 -9.19 16.97 8.13
N ASN A 34 -8.14 17.47 7.46
CA ASN A 34 -7.43 18.72 7.76
C ASN A 34 -7.23 18.98 9.26
N LEU A 35 -6.81 17.95 9.99
CA LEU A 35 -6.66 18.00 11.44
C LEU A 35 -5.70 19.14 11.83
N ARG A 36 -6.12 19.96 12.79
CA ARG A 36 -5.25 20.95 13.44
C ARG A 36 -4.11 20.22 14.16
N ASN A 37 -3.01 20.91 14.49
CA ASN A 37 -1.84 20.28 15.11
C ASN A 37 -2.19 19.67 16.49
N ASP A 38 -2.61 18.42 16.48
CA ASP A 38 -3.10 17.66 17.64
C ASP A 38 -2.37 16.31 17.76
N PHE A 39 -2.74 15.54 18.79
CA PHE A 39 -2.13 14.23 19.04
C PHE A 39 -2.40 13.22 17.92
N LEU A 40 -3.57 13.30 17.28
CA LEU A 40 -3.94 12.42 16.17
C LEU A 40 -3.04 12.66 14.96
N ARG A 41 -2.78 13.93 14.60
CA ARG A 41 -1.87 14.30 13.51
C ARG A 41 -0.45 13.80 13.77
N LYS A 42 0.08 13.94 14.99
CA LYS A 42 1.40 13.39 15.36
C LYS A 42 1.49 11.87 15.21
N LYS A 43 0.42 11.14 15.56
CA LYS A 43 0.37 9.68 15.38
C LYS A 43 0.26 9.31 13.90
N PHE A 44 -0.49 10.08 13.12
CA PHE A 44 -0.76 9.77 11.73
C PHE A 44 0.37 10.20 10.77
N ASP A 45 1.14 11.23 11.11
CA ASP A 45 2.32 11.67 10.34
C ASP A 45 3.40 10.57 10.25
N GLY A 46 3.43 9.64 11.21
CA GLY A 46 4.29 8.46 11.19
C GLY A 46 3.88 7.38 10.18
N MET A 47 2.61 7.37 9.75
CA MET A 47 2.06 6.36 8.84
C MET A 47 2.71 6.38 7.46
N LYS A 48 3.26 7.52 7.02
CA LYS A 48 3.99 7.62 5.74
C LYS A 48 5.17 6.65 5.66
N TYR A 49 5.83 6.35 6.79
CA TYR A 49 6.94 5.41 6.84
C TYR A 49 6.45 3.97 6.70
N ASP A 50 5.31 3.66 7.31
CA ASP A 50 4.66 2.36 7.17
C ASP A 50 4.17 2.13 5.73
N LEU A 51 3.63 3.16 5.08
CA LEU A 51 3.18 3.13 3.69
C LEU A 51 4.35 2.85 2.75
N ARG A 52 5.45 3.61 2.88
CA ARG A 52 6.67 3.39 2.09
C ARG A 52 7.20 1.96 2.25
N ARG A 53 7.21 1.42 3.47
CA ARG A 53 7.69 0.05 3.71
C ARG A 53 6.80 -1.02 3.09
N VAL A 54 5.48 -0.81 3.05
CA VAL A 54 4.55 -1.74 2.38
C VAL A 54 4.68 -1.64 0.86
N GLU A 55 4.92 -0.44 0.33
CA GLU A 55 5.17 -0.21 -1.09
C GLU A 55 6.46 -0.88 -1.57
N GLU A 56 7.55 -0.78 -0.79
CA GLU A 56 8.81 -1.49 -1.06
C GLU A 56 8.59 -3.02 -1.13
N VAL A 57 7.82 -3.60 -0.20
CA VAL A 57 7.49 -5.03 -0.21
C VAL A 57 6.62 -5.40 -1.42
N TYR A 58 5.63 -4.57 -1.76
CA TYR A 58 4.80 -4.79 -2.95
C TYR A 58 5.63 -4.74 -4.23
N TYR A 59 6.55 -3.79 -4.33
CA TYR A 59 7.46 -3.65 -5.44
C TYR A 59 8.33 -4.91 -5.60
N ASP A 60 8.93 -5.40 -4.51
CA ASP A 60 9.72 -6.64 -4.50
C ASP A 60 8.91 -7.85 -4.99
N VAL A 61 7.66 -7.98 -4.56
CA VAL A 61 6.76 -9.07 -4.99
C VAL A 61 6.40 -8.94 -6.47
N LYS A 62 6.16 -7.71 -6.95
CA LYS A 62 5.81 -7.40 -8.34
C LYS A 62 6.97 -7.70 -9.30
N ILE A 63 8.19 -7.25 -8.98
CA ILE A 63 9.36 -7.47 -9.85
C ILE A 63 9.78 -8.95 -9.89
N ARG A 64 9.54 -9.70 -8.80
CA ARG A 64 9.82 -11.14 -8.74
C ARG A 64 8.78 -12.00 -9.47
N GLY A 65 7.69 -11.40 -9.96
CA GLY A 65 6.63 -12.12 -10.66
C GLY A 65 5.89 -13.12 -9.77
N LEU A 66 5.91 -12.91 -8.45
CA LEU A 66 5.30 -13.81 -7.46
C LEU A 66 3.78 -13.60 -7.34
N MET A 67 3.27 -12.53 -7.94
CA MET A 67 1.83 -12.28 -8.02
C MET A 67 1.19 -13.26 -9.00
N SER A 68 0.01 -13.75 -8.63
CA SER A 68 -0.87 -14.48 -9.56
C SER A 68 -0.91 -13.77 -10.91
N ILE A 69 -0.53 -14.49 -11.99
CA ILE A 69 -0.49 -14.00 -13.38
C ILE A 69 -1.81 -13.33 -13.82
N GLY A 70 -2.92 -13.54 -13.10
CA GLY A 70 -4.25 -13.01 -13.43
C GLY A 70 -4.48 -11.52 -13.19
N ASP A 71 -3.57 -10.76 -12.58
CA ASP A 71 -3.81 -9.34 -12.24
C ASP A 71 -2.74 -8.36 -12.79
N SER A 72 -1.80 -8.84 -13.61
CA SER A 72 -0.82 -8.02 -14.33
C SER A 72 -1.45 -7.07 -15.35
N THR A 73 -2.72 -7.28 -15.71
CA THR A 73 -3.41 -6.57 -16.81
C THR A 73 -4.18 -5.33 -16.38
N LYS A 74 -4.35 -5.04 -15.08
CA LYS A 74 -5.22 -3.93 -14.64
C LYS A 74 -4.52 -2.62 -14.30
N ASP A 75 -3.21 -2.63 -14.03
CA ASP A 75 -2.51 -1.41 -13.60
C ASP A 75 -1.91 -0.59 -14.77
N GLN A 76 -1.86 -1.10 -16.00
CA GLN A 76 -1.35 -0.35 -17.17
C GLN A 76 -2.42 0.45 -17.94
N LYS A 77 -3.72 0.35 -17.60
CA LYS A 77 -4.79 0.98 -18.42
C LYS A 77 -5.28 2.35 -17.92
N THR A 78 -4.80 2.85 -16.78
CA THR A 78 -5.37 4.08 -16.17
C THR A 78 -4.54 5.35 -16.41
N GLU A 79 -3.31 5.26 -16.93
CA GLU A 79 -2.46 6.45 -17.20
C GLU A 79 -2.37 6.85 -18.68
N ALA A 80 -3.02 6.13 -19.60
CA ALA A 80 -3.07 6.47 -21.02
C ALA A 80 -4.49 6.78 -21.48
N LYS A 81 -5.13 7.79 -20.87
CA LYS A 81 -6.30 8.49 -21.41
C LYS A 81 -6.58 9.77 -20.61
N VAL A 82 -5.79 10.82 -20.85
CA VAL A 82 -6.20 12.22 -20.75
C VAL A 82 -5.64 12.94 -21.96
#